data_AF-A0A3L7T5K2-F1
#
_entry.id   AF-A0A3L7T5K2-F1
#
_cell.length_a   1.000
_cell.length_b   1.000
_cell.length_c   1.000
_cell.angle_alpha   90.00
_cell.angle_beta   90.00
_cell.angle_gamma   90.00
#
_symmetry.space_group_name_H-M   'P 1'
#
loop_
_entity.id
_entity.type
_entity.pdbx_description
1 polymer ?
#
loop_
_entity_poly.entity_id
_entity_poly.type
_entity_poly.pdbx_seq_one_letter_code
_entity_poly.pdbx_strand_id
1 'polypeptide(L)'
;MKPNRLRLLLAMGLFLSWISYLGFLVAHTTRGTDGKPVRLSHPQFLTSELDLILEVTDQENIVLTRVTEVLYSSLKDKTPKVGDSLTINNLELPGNLVNEKKSWLVPLRTTDSGKSFEIMPVPSSPGFSGRTLKIYPALDGVLRQYKLLPKP
;
A
#
# COMPACT_ATOMS: atom_id res chain seq x y z
N MET A 1 15.33 -26.48 -45.14
CA MET A 1 15.00 -25.03 -45.25
C MET A 1 16.30 -24.24 -45.31
N LYS A 2 16.38 -23.14 -46.10
CA LYS A 2 17.59 -22.29 -46.13
C LYS A 2 17.90 -21.80 -44.70
N PRO A 3 19.17 -21.81 -44.24
CA PRO A 3 19.54 -21.50 -42.85
C PRO A 3 19.02 -20.14 -42.39
N ASN A 4 18.92 -19.18 -43.31
CA ASN A 4 18.39 -17.84 -43.03
C ASN A 4 16.90 -17.85 -42.67
N ARG A 5 16.09 -18.74 -43.28
CA ARG A 5 14.65 -18.86 -42.96
C ARG A 5 14.43 -19.46 -41.57
N LEU A 6 15.28 -20.42 -41.18
CA LEU A 6 15.23 -21.02 -39.84
C LEU A 6 15.60 -19.99 -38.76
N ARG A 7 16.69 -19.23 -38.98
CA ARG A 7 17.10 -18.14 -38.08
C ARG A 7 16.01 -17.08 -37.93
N LEU A 8 15.34 -16.71 -39.03
CA LEU A 8 14.23 -15.76 -39.01
C LEU A 8 13.04 -16.26 -38.18
N LEU A 9 12.61 -17.51 -38.38
CA LEU A 9 11.51 -18.09 -37.62
C LEU A 9 11.83 -18.19 -36.13
N LEU A 10 13.08 -18.55 -35.78
CA LEU A 10 13.52 -18.63 -34.40
C LEU A 10 13.53 -17.24 -33.75
N ALA A 11 14.06 -16.22 -34.45
CA ALA A 11 14.05 -14.84 -33.96
C ALA A 11 12.62 -14.31 -33.76
N MET A 12 11.71 -14.60 -34.70
CA MET A 12 10.31 -14.20 -34.60
C MET A 12 9.60 -14.88 -33.43
N GLY A 13 9.84 -16.18 -33.23
CA GLY A 13 9.28 -16.92 -32.08
C GLY A 13 9.79 -16.39 -30.74
N LEU A 14 11.09 -16.12 -30.64
CA LEU A 14 11.70 -15.55 -29.44
C LEU A 14 11.13 -14.15 -29.14
N PHE A 15 10.97 -13.33 -30.18
CA PHE A 15 10.40 -11.99 -30.06
C PHE A 15 8.95 -12.02 -29.59
N LEU A 16 8.10 -12.86 -30.21
CA LEU A 16 6.70 -13.00 -29.80
C LEU A 16 6.59 -13.56 -28.38
N SER A 17 7.40 -14.55 -28.02
CA SER A 17 7.45 -15.09 -26.67
C SER A 17 7.81 -14.02 -25.63
N TRP A 18 8.79 -13.17 -25.96
CA TRP A 18 9.18 -12.05 -25.10
C TRP A 18 8.05 -11.00 -24.95
N ILE A 19 7.37 -10.64 -26.04
CA ILE A 19 6.21 -9.71 -25.99
C ILE A 19 5.07 -10.31 -25.15
N SER A 20 4.76 -11.59 -25.33
CA SER A 20 3.76 -12.28 -24.50
C SER A 20 4.14 -12.29 -23.02
N TYR A 21 5.43 -12.47 -22.71
CA TYR A 21 5.92 -12.40 -21.34
C TYR A 21 5.76 -10.99 -20.73
N LEU A 22 6.02 -9.93 -21.50
CA LEU A 22 5.74 -8.56 -21.04
C LEU A 22 4.25 -8.34 -20.76
N GLY A 23 3.38 -8.83 -21.65
CA GLY A 23 1.93 -8.79 -21.46
C GLY A 23 1.49 -9.52 -20.18
N PHE A 24 2.06 -10.70 -19.93
CA PHE A 24 1.85 -11.47 -18.70
C PHE A 24 2.23 -10.67 -17.45
N LEU A 25 3.40 -10.01 -17.44
CA LEU A 25 3.82 -9.18 -16.31
C LEU A 25 2.85 -8.01 -16.05
N VAL A 26 2.38 -7.35 -17.11
CA VAL A 26 1.42 -6.25 -17.00
C VAL A 26 0.06 -6.74 -16.50
N ALA A 27 -0.39 -7.91 -16.93
CA ALA A 27 -1.65 -8.52 -16.49
C ALA A 27 -1.62 -8.89 -14.99
N HIS A 28 -0.49 -9.36 -14.50
CA HIS A 28 -0.30 -9.74 -13.09
C HIS A 28 0.18 -8.61 -12.18
N THR A 29 0.31 -7.38 -12.69
CA THR A 29 0.68 -6.23 -11.86
C THR A 29 -0.48 -5.84 -10.94
N THR A 30 -0.22 -5.74 -9.64
CA THR A 30 -1.22 -5.26 -8.67
C THR A 30 -1.59 -3.80 -8.95
N ARG A 31 -2.87 -3.57 -9.25
CA ARG A 31 -3.44 -2.25 -9.51
C ARG A 31 -4.26 -1.79 -8.32
N GLY A 32 -4.17 -0.50 -8.01
CA GLY A 32 -4.97 0.15 -6.96
C GLY A 32 -6.39 0.46 -7.43
N THR A 33 -7.12 1.17 -6.58
CA THR A 33 -8.47 1.67 -6.86
C THR A 33 -8.54 2.51 -8.13
N ASP A 34 -7.46 3.23 -8.44
CA ASP A 34 -7.39 4.17 -9.58
C ASP A 34 -6.90 3.49 -10.87
N GLY A 35 -6.78 2.15 -10.87
CA GLY A 35 -6.24 1.37 -11.99
C GLY A 35 -4.72 1.48 -12.18
N LYS A 36 -4.04 2.32 -11.40
CA LYS A 36 -2.58 2.51 -11.44
C LYS A 36 -1.85 1.41 -10.66
N PRO A 37 -0.63 1.02 -11.06
CA PRO A 37 0.20 0.10 -10.28
C PRO A 37 0.45 0.65 -8.87
N VAL A 38 0.20 -0.17 -7.85
CA VAL A 38 0.46 0.21 -6.46
C VAL A 38 1.80 -0.38 -6.02
N ARG A 39 2.65 0.47 -5.43
CA ARG A 39 3.87 0.05 -4.75
C ARG A 39 3.94 0.67 -3.38
N LEU A 40 4.17 -0.17 -2.37
CA LEU A 40 4.41 0.27 -1.00
C LEU A 40 5.70 1.09 -0.89
N SER A 41 5.64 2.16 -0.10
CA SER A 41 6.81 2.95 0.27
C SER A 41 7.52 2.28 1.43
N HIS A 42 8.56 1.51 1.13
CA HIS A 42 9.34 0.81 2.15
C HIS A 42 9.82 1.73 3.29
N PRO A 43 10.39 2.93 3.03
CA PRO A 43 10.86 3.81 4.10
C PRO A 43 9.74 4.25 5.06
N GLN A 44 8.52 4.45 4.54
CA GLN A 44 7.37 4.87 5.35
C GLN A 44 6.98 3.80 6.38
N PHE A 45 7.01 2.53 5.98
CA PHE A 45 6.70 1.37 6.83
C PHE A 45 7.84 0.97 7.76
N LEU A 46 9.09 1.37 7.48
CA LEU A 46 10.19 1.15 8.40
C LEU A 46 10.17 2.13 9.57
N THR A 47 9.69 3.35 9.32
CA THR A 47 9.63 4.40 10.34
C THR A 47 8.29 4.43 11.07
N SER A 48 7.28 3.69 10.62
CA SER A 48 5.98 3.62 11.29
C SER A 48 6.08 2.86 12.61
N GLU A 49 5.36 3.35 13.61
CA GLU A 49 5.30 2.71 14.93
C GLU A 49 4.23 1.62 14.96
N LEU A 50 3.22 1.74 14.08
CA LEU A 50 2.04 0.88 14.04
C LEU A 50 1.58 0.74 12.60
N ASP A 51 1.29 -0.47 12.14
CA ASP A 51 0.68 -0.71 10.83
C ASP A 51 -0.63 -1.47 11.00
N LEU A 52 -1.70 -0.88 10.49
CA LEU A 52 -3.05 -1.40 10.63
C LEU A 52 -3.71 -1.59 9.27
N ILE A 53 -4.63 -2.54 9.23
CA ILE A 53 -5.70 -2.56 8.24
C ILE A 53 -6.92 -1.91 8.86
N LEU A 54 -7.37 -0.82 8.24
CA LEU A 54 -8.49 -0.01 8.69
C LEU A 54 -9.63 -0.07 7.69
N GLU A 55 -10.85 -0.21 8.18
CA GLU A 55 -12.06 0.05 7.40
C GLU A 55 -12.50 1.49 7.69
N VAL A 56 -12.64 2.29 6.64
CA VAL A 56 -13.08 3.68 6.78
C VAL A 56 -14.60 3.69 6.70
N THR A 57 -15.24 4.32 7.68
CA THR A 57 -16.68 4.61 7.65
C THR A 57 -16.87 6.11 7.89
N ASP A 58 -17.67 6.77 7.06
CA ASP A 58 -18.14 8.12 7.36
C ASP A 58 -19.29 8.04 8.36
N GLN A 59 -19.10 8.63 9.53
CA GLN A 59 -20.21 8.95 10.41
C GLN A 59 -20.12 10.43 10.77
N GLU A 60 -21.13 11.18 10.36
CA GLU A 60 -21.38 12.54 10.83
C GLU A 60 -20.17 13.49 10.72
N ASN A 61 -19.48 13.48 9.57
CA ASN A 61 -18.38 14.41 9.26
C ASN A 61 -17.09 14.13 10.05
N ILE A 62 -16.99 12.96 10.69
CA ILE A 62 -15.79 12.44 11.35
C ILE A 62 -15.39 11.14 10.69
N VAL A 63 -14.15 11.05 10.22
CA VAL A 63 -13.61 9.82 9.63
C VAL A 63 -13.32 8.82 10.75
N LEU A 64 -14.30 7.98 11.06
CA LEU A 64 -14.13 6.88 12.00
C LEU A 64 -13.48 5.71 11.27
N THR A 65 -12.29 5.33 11.74
CA THR A 65 -11.58 4.18 11.19
C THR A 65 -11.67 3.01 12.15
N ARG A 66 -12.25 1.91 11.69
CA ARG A 66 -12.34 0.68 12.48
C ARG A 66 -11.12 -0.18 12.21
N VAL A 67 -10.47 -0.65 13.27
CA VAL A 67 -9.34 -1.58 13.13
C VAL A 67 -9.84 -2.95 12.73
N THR A 68 -9.50 -3.40 11.53
CA THR A 68 -9.80 -4.77 11.07
C THR A 68 -8.68 -5.73 11.46
N GLU A 69 -7.42 -5.30 11.31
CA GLU A 69 -6.25 -6.13 11.60
C GLU A 69 -5.07 -5.27 12.05
N VAL A 70 -4.29 -5.77 13.00
CA VAL A 70 -3.02 -5.17 13.42
C VAL A 70 -1.89 -5.99 12.81
N LEU A 71 -1.12 -5.40 11.90
CA LEU A 71 -0.04 -6.11 11.20
C LEU A 71 1.31 -5.97 11.91
N TYR A 72 1.58 -4.79 12.47
CA TYR A 72 2.80 -4.51 13.21
C TYR A 72 2.51 -3.47 14.29
N SER A 73 3.14 -3.63 15.45
CA SER A 73 3.11 -2.64 16.52
C SER A 73 4.41 -2.66 17.31
N SER A 74 5.05 -1.50 17.38
CA SER A 74 6.14 -1.21 18.33
C SER A 74 5.62 -0.74 19.69
N LEU A 75 4.33 -0.39 19.77
CA LEU A 75 3.67 0.24 20.91
C LEU A 75 3.12 -0.82 21.88
N LYS A 76 4.00 -1.52 22.61
CA LYS A 76 3.66 -2.63 23.55
C LYS A 76 2.25 -2.56 24.17
N ASP A 77 2.02 -1.65 25.13
CA ASP A 77 0.77 -1.58 25.91
C ASP A 77 -0.28 -0.62 25.33
N LYS A 78 0.05 0.09 24.24
CA LYS A 78 -0.82 1.10 23.59
C LYS A 78 -1.27 0.68 22.19
N THR A 79 -1.16 -0.59 21.87
CA THR A 79 -1.61 -1.14 20.58
C THR A 79 -3.14 -1.17 20.55
N PRO A 80 -3.78 -0.53 19.56
CA PRO A 80 -5.22 -0.65 19.35
C PRO A 80 -5.63 -2.10 19.11
N LYS A 81 -6.77 -2.53 19.63
CA LYS A 81 -7.29 -3.88 19.41
C LYS A 81 -8.11 -3.93 18.13
N VAL A 82 -8.23 -5.12 17.57
CA VAL A 82 -9.17 -5.38 16.47
C VAL A 82 -10.59 -5.02 16.91
N GLY A 83 -11.26 -4.20 16.12
CA GLY A 83 -12.60 -3.70 16.36
C GLY A 83 -12.66 -2.30 16.97
N ASP A 84 -11.55 -1.76 17.47
CA ASP A 84 -11.50 -0.41 18.05
C ASP A 84 -11.71 0.66 16.97
N SER A 85 -12.34 1.78 17.37
CA SER A 85 -12.48 2.97 16.52
C SER A 85 -11.34 3.95 16.83
N LEU A 86 -10.61 4.35 15.79
CA LEU A 86 -9.50 5.28 15.87
C LEU A 86 -9.82 6.56 15.09
N THR A 87 -9.47 7.70 15.69
CA THR A 87 -9.47 9.00 15.03
C THR A 87 -8.05 9.31 14.56
N ILE A 88 -7.88 9.57 13.27
CA ILE A 88 -6.58 9.88 12.64
C ILE A 88 -6.58 11.34 12.23
N ASN A 89 -5.65 12.12 12.77
CA ASN A 89 -5.69 13.59 12.66
C ASN A 89 -5.40 14.14 11.25
N ASN A 90 -4.65 13.39 10.41
CA ASN A 90 -4.21 13.82 9.09
C ASN A 90 -4.71 12.93 7.94
N LEU A 91 -5.84 12.24 8.16
CA LEU A 91 -6.44 11.37 7.15
C LEU A 91 -7.34 12.20 6.21
N GLU A 92 -6.76 12.65 5.10
CA GLU A 92 -7.52 13.20 3.97
C GLU A 92 -7.82 12.08 2.98
N LEU A 93 -9.04 11.55 3.02
CA LEU A 93 -9.53 10.64 2.01
C LEU A 93 -10.26 11.42 0.92
N PRO A 94 -9.95 11.18 -0.37
CA PRO A 94 -10.82 11.61 -1.46
C PRO A 94 -12.24 11.10 -1.17
N GLY A 95 -13.25 11.97 -1.18
CA GLY A 95 -14.64 11.63 -0.80
C GLY A 95 -15.23 10.44 -1.55
N ASN A 96 -14.69 10.12 -2.72
CA ASN A 96 -15.08 8.97 -3.54
C ASN A 96 -14.70 7.62 -2.91
N LEU A 97 -13.68 7.59 -2.04
CA LEU A 97 -13.13 6.39 -1.39
C LEU A 97 -13.74 6.10 -0.02
N VAL A 98 -14.57 7.02 0.49
CA VAL A 98 -15.18 6.96 1.82
C VAL A 98 -16.46 6.12 1.81
N ASN A 99 -17.16 6.03 0.67
CA ASN A 99 -18.44 5.32 0.54
C ASN A 99 -18.30 3.83 0.22
N GLU A 100 -17.10 3.37 -0.11
CA GLU A 100 -16.84 1.96 -0.32
C GLU A 100 -16.22 1.41 0.96
N LYS A 101 -16.85 0.38 1.56
CA LYS A 101 -16.31 -0.42 2.68
C LYS A 101 -15.02 -1.13 2.27
N LYS A 102 -13.97 -0.35 2.07
CA LYS A 102 -12.66 -0.79 1.59
C LYS A 102 -11.71 -0.77 2.77
N SER A 103 -10.96 -1.84 2.88
CA SER A 103 -9.89 -1.98 3.84
C SER A 103 -8.64 -1.28 3.30
N TRP A 104 -8.00 -0.50 4.16
CA TRP A 104 -6.81 0.30 3.86
C TRP A 104 -5.67 -0.11 4.78
N LEU A 105 -4.51 -0.39 4.19
CA LEU A 105 -3.25 -0.52 4.90
C LEU A 105 -2.69 0.87 5.20
N VAL A 106 -2.57 1.18 6.49
CA VAL A 106 -2.19 2.51 6.98
C VAL A 106 -0.98 2.40 7.92
N PRO A 107 0.16 3.02 7.55
CA PRO A 107 1.29 3.19 8.45
C PRO A 107 1.06 4.40 9.36
N LEU A 108 1.08 4.18 10.67
CA LEU A 108 0.76 5.16 11.70
C LEU A 108 1.96 5.46 12.60
N ARG A 109 1.92 6.64 13.22
CA ARG A 109 2.79 7.10 14.30
C ARG A 109 1.95 7.76 15.39
N THR A 110 2.49 7.81 16.60
CA THR A 110 1.85 8.53 17.70
C THR A 110 2.34 9.97 17.78
N THR A 111 1.43 10.92 18.03
CA THR A 111 1.79 12.35 18.17
C THR A 111 1.77 12.80 19.63
N ASP A 112 0.75 12.40 20.40
CA ASP A 112 0.59 12.81 21.80
C ASP A 112 0.83 11.66 22.79
N SER A 113 2.07 11.16 22.86
CA SER A 113 2.44 10.10 23.83
C SER A 113 1.50 8.88 23.78
N GLY A 114 0.98 8.54 22.59
CA GLY A 114 0.08 7.41 22.35
C GLY A 114 -1.43 7.67 22.54
N LYS A 115 -1.88 8.92 22.63
CA LYS A 115 -3.33 9.26 22.64
C LYS A 115 -3.91 9.55 21.26
N SER A 116 -3.09 10.06 20.34
CA SER A 116 -3.49 10.45 18.99
C SER A 116 -2.61 9.76 17.96
N PHE A 117 -3.21 9.39 16.83
CA PHE A 117 -2.54 8.71 15.73
C PHE A 117 -2.54 9.59 14.48
N GLU A 118 -1.41 9.55 13.78
CA GLU A 118 -1.21 10.21 12.49
C GLU A 118 -0.62 9.23 11.49
N ILE A 119 -0.97 9.39 10.21
CA ILE A 119 -0.30 8.72 9.11
C ILE A 119 1.16 9.14 9.09
N MET A 120 2.04 8.16 9.08
CA MET A 120 3.48 8.39 8.93
C MET A 120 3.74 8.94 7.52
N PRO A 121 4.28 10.15 7.33
CA PRO A 121 4.66 10.64 6.01
C PRO A 121 5.80 9.82 5.42
N VAL A 122 5.89 9.78 4.09
CA VAL A 122 7.10 9.28 3.44
C VAL A 122 8.29 10.15 3.88
N PRO A 123 9.37 9.55 4.40
CA PRO A 123 10.52 10.32 4.88
C PRO A 123 11.17 11.07 3.73
N SER A 124 11.68 12.27 4.03
CA SER A 124 12.38 13.09 3.06
C SER A 124 13.66 12.41 2.58
N SER A 125 13.94 12.51 1.28
CA SER A 125 15.19 12.07 0.69
C SER A 125 15.96 13.26 0.11
N PRO A 126 17.29 13.17 -0.05
CA PRO A 126 18.06 14.24 -0.67
C PRO A 126 17.45 14.64 -2.03
N GLY A 127 17.14 15.93 -2.19
CA GLY A 127 16.49 16.46 -3.40
C GLY A 127 14.95 16.34 -3.45
N PHE A 128 14.31 15.75 -2.44
CA PHE A 128 12.85 15.65 -2.33
C PHE A 128 12.38 16.13 -0.96
N SER A 129 11.80 17.34 -0.94
CA SER A 129 11.32 18.02 0.27
C SER A 129 9.85 17.74 0.64
N GLY A 130 9.21 16.74 0.00
CA GLY A 130 7.80 16.43 0.22
C GLY A 130 7.55 15.52 1.43
N ARG A 131 6.67 15.94 2.35
CA ARG A 131 6.02 15.04 3.33
C ARG A 131 4.72 14.53 2.74
N THR A 132 4.83 13.67 1.72
CA THR A 132 3.64 13.07 1.10
C THR A 132 3.07 12.01 2.04
N LEU A 133 1.80 12.16 2.41
CA LEU A 133 1.05 11.14 3.12
C LEU A 133 0.56 10.11 2.09
N LYS A 134 0.79 8.82 2.38
CA LYS A 134 0.32 7.73 1.53
C LYS A 134 -0.34 6.65 2.39
N ILE A 135 -1.51 6.23 1.95
CA ILE A 135 -2.21 5.04 2.42
C ILE A 135 -2.39 4.10 1.24
N TYR A 136 -2.57 2.81 1.52
CA TYR A 136 -2.59 1.79 0.49
C TYR A 136 -3.86 0.96 0.60
N PRO A 137 -4.51 0.58 -0.51
CA PRO A 137 -5.63 -0.35 -0.42
C PRO A 137 -5.12 -1.71 0.04
N ALA A 138 -5.81 -2.36 0.97
CA ALA A 138 -5.43 -3.67 1.53
C ALA A 138 -5.77 -4.82 0.57
N LEU A 139 -5.26 -4.73 -0.66
CA LEU A 139 -5.39 -5.78 -1.69
C LEU A 139 -4.37 -6.90 -1.42
N ASP A 140 -4.69 -8.13 -1.82
CA ASP A 140 -3.81 -9.29 -1.61
C ASP A 140 -2.38 -9.08 -2.13
N GLY A 141 -2.23 -8.45 -3.31
CA GLY A 141 -0.91 -8.15 -3.87
C GLY A 141 -0.11 -7.15 -3.04
N VAL A 142 -0.80 -6.16 -2.46
CA VAL A 142 -0.20 -5.15 -1.56
C VAL A 142 0.20 -5.81 -0.25
N LEU A 143 -0.68 -6.63 0.34
CA LEU A 143 -0.38 -7.36 1.57
C LEU A 143 0.76 -8.38 1.38
N ARG A 144 0.86 -9.02 0.22
CA ARG A 144 2.03 -9.85 -0.14
C ARG A 144 3.30 -9.03 -0.20
N GLN A 145 3.26 -7.84 -0.82
CA GLN A 145 4.42 -6.95 -0.84
C GLN A 145 4.81 -6.52 0.59
N TYR A 146 3.84 -6.23 1.45
CA TYR A 146 4.06 -5.84 2.84
C TYR A 146 4.75 -6.94 3.64
N LYS A 147 4.31 -8.20 3.48
CA LYS A 147 4.91 -9.37 4.18
C LYS A 147 6.39 -9.60 3.86
N LEU A 148 6.88 -9.05 2.76
CA LEU A 148 8.30 -9.13 2.38
C LEU A 148 9.14 -7.98 2.97
N LEU A 149 8.52 -7.01 3.65
CA LEU A 149 9.22 -5.90 4.26
C LEU A 149 9.90 -6.37 5.57
N PRO A 150 11.20 -6.13 5.75
CA PRO A 150 11.84 -6.31 7.04
C PRO A 150 11.25 -5.29 8.03
N LYS A 151 10.95 -5.74 9.25
CA LYS A 151 10.50 -4.88 10.34
C LYS A 151 11.62 -4.71 11.37
N PRO A 152 11.77 -3.51 11.94
CA PRO A 152 12.68 -3.29 13.06
C PRO A 152 12.17 -3.95 14.34
#